data_AF-A0A6A9SVH4-F1
#
_entry.id   AF-A0A6A9SVH4-F1
#
_cell.length_a   1.000
_cell.length_b   1.000
_cell.length_c   1.000
_cell.angle_alpha   90.00
_cell.angle_beta   90.00
_cell.angle_gamma   90.00
#
_symmetry.space_group_name_H-M   'P 1'
#
loop_
_entity.id
_entity.type
_entity.pdbx_description
1 polymer ?
#
loop_
_entity_poly.entity_id
_entity_poly.type
_entity_poly.pdbx_seq_one_letter_code
_entity_poly.pdbx_strand_id
1 'polypeptide(L)'
;MARPAPNRLLRVNLSSGTVESERVPEAWRRKYVGGKGLGARYLYEELSPDVNPLGPDNALLFMLGPVSGLLPGEDRYAAVTKSPLTGTFLDSYAGGSFPTTLAGALGDHLGVLVTGAAEEFVRLVVEDGDARIEQADTAGLDAAETAEAHDGSVACIGPAGEAEVAYATIASDGAEHHAGRGGAGAVMGSKSLKAVVARGDSPEGFPDLRRRYAERYRRDDTGKWQAASGTVETVEFADETGVLAARGWTERGFDGAESVGVGAVRARTIEREHDGPIPGGFRIETEAGDSVPRGATAMTLGAGLALDDFDAVAELGERCNRLGLDLISAGNAVAWAARASESG
;
A
#
# COMPACT_ATOMS: atom_id res chain seq x y z
N MET A 1 -10.54 28.81 -10.84
CA MET A 1 -9.79 29.30 -9.66
C MET A 1 -9.09 28.09 -9.04
N ALA A 2 -7.85 28.21 -8.58
CA ALA A 2 -7.17 27.09 -7.93
C ALA A 2 -7.86 26.78 -6.59
N ARG A 3 -8.20 25.52 -6.35
CA ARG A 3 -8.73 25.04 -5.07
C ARG A 3 -7.75 25.44 -3.94
N PRO A 4 -8.21 26.04 -2.83
CA PRO A 4 -7.34 26.36 -1.71
C PRO A 4 -6.69 25.06 -1.18
N ALA A 5 -5.43 25.16 -0.77
CA ALA A 5 -4.71 23.99 -0.27
C ALA A 5 -5.42 23.42 0.98
N PRO A 6 -5.63 22.08 1.04
CA PRO A 6 -6.21 21.43 2.21
C PRO A 6 -5.46 21.81 3.48
N ASN A 7 -6.19 22.07 4.56
CA ASN A 7 -5.62 22.60 5.79
C ASN A 7 -6.18 21.98 7.07
N ARG A 8 -6.99 20.94 6.94
CA ARG A 8 -7.65 20.24 8.03
C ARG A 8 -7.22 18.77 8.10
N LEU A 9 -7.56 18.08 9.17
CA LEU A 9 -7.40 16.64 9.37
C LEU A 9 -8.72 16.08 9.90
N LEU A 10 -9.21 14.97 9.33
CA LEU A 10 -10.35 14.24 9.91
C LEU A 10 -9.82 13.33 11.03
N ARG A 11 -10.31 13.53 12.24
CA ARG A 11 -10.03 12.67 13.39
C ARG A 11 -11.18 11.73 13.61
N VAL A 12 -10.85 10.45 13.76
CA VAL A 12 -11.81 9.39 14.03
C VAL A 12 -11.35 8.68 15.30
N ASN A 13 -12.23 8.58 16.28
CA ASN A 13 -12.03 7.72 17.44
C ASN A 13 -13.06 6.59 17.41
N LEU A 14 -12.59 5.36 17.21
CA LEU A 14 -13.44 4.19 17.04
C LEU A 14 -14.05 3.71 18.36
N SER A 15 -13.44 4.03 19.50
CA SER A 15 -13.98 3.66 20.81
C SER A 15 -15.15 4.54 21.24
N SER A 16 -15.11 5.84 20.91
CA SER A 16 -16.22 6.77 21.17
C SER A 16 -17.18 6.92 19.99
N GLY A 17 -16.82 6.41 18.80
CA GLY A 17 -17.59 6.58 17.57
C GLY A 17 -17.63 8.03 17.06
N THR A 18 -16.65 8.85 17.42
CA THR A 18 -16.64 10.30 17.10
C THR A 18 -15.81 10.60 15.87
N VAL A 19 -16.32 11.52 15.04
CA VAL A 19 -15.63 12.08 13.89
C VAL A 19 -15.55 13.61 14.05
N GLU A 20 -14.33 14.15 13.96
CA GLU A 20 -14.08 15.58 14.17
C GLU A 20 -13.15 16.15 13.11
N SER A 21 -13.40 17.40 12.74
CA SER A 21 -12.58 18.12 11.78
C SER A 21 -11.64 19.08 12.50
N GLU A 22 -10.34 18.78 12.51
CA GLU A 22 -9.31 19.62 13.13
C GLU A 22 -8.64 20.53 12.11
N ARG A 23 -8.38 21.79 12.47
CA ARG A 23 -7.48 22.65 11.69
C ARG A 23 -6.02 22.33 11.99
N VAL A 24 -5.27 21.90 10.98
CA VAL A 24 -3.82 21.68 11.12
C VAL A 24 -3.13 23.03 11.41
N PRO A 25 -2.13 23.09 12.30
CA PRO A 25 -1.36 24.32 12.49
C PRO A 25 -0.61 24.74 11.21
N GLU A 26 -0.66 26.03 10.86
CA GLU A 26 0.02 26.56 9.66
C GLU A 26 1.54 26.32 9.69
N ALA A 27 2.15 26.46 10.87
CA ALA A 27 3.57 26.18 11.07
C ALA A 27 3.91 24.72 10.74
N TRP A 28 3.01 23.77 11.03
CA TRP A 28 3.23 22.36 10.71
C TRP A 28 3.08 22.13 9.21
N ARG A 29 2.05 22.68 8.55
CA ARG A 29 1.90 22.57 7.09
C ARG A 29 3.10 23.14 6.34
N ARG A 30 3.62 24.30 6.74
CA ARG A 30 4.80 24.90 6.11
C ARG A 30 6.06 24.08 6.30
N LYS A 31 6.26 23.51 7.49
CA LYS A 31 7.49 22.78 7.82
C LYS A 31 7.50 21.34 7.30
N TYR A 32 6.35 20.67 7.32
CA TYR A 32 6.24 19.23 7.07
C TYR A 32 5.45 18.89 5.81
N VAL A 33 4.88 19.88 5.13
CA VAL A 33 4.22 19.80 3.81
C VAL A 33 2.94 18.98 3.80
N GLY A 34 3.01 17.67 3.99
CA GLY A 34 1.94 16.70 3.82
C GLY A 34 2.42 15.26 4.00
N GLY A 35 1.56 14.29 3.72
CA GLY A 35 1.90 12.86 3.74
C GLY A 35 2.61 12.45 5.03
N LYS A 36 3.72 11.73 4.89
CA LYS A 36 4.51 11.26 6.03
C LYS A 36 5.06 12.35 6.94
N GLY A 37 5.32 13.55 6.42
CA GLY A 37 5.92 14.62 7.22
C GLY A 37 4.94 15.09 8.28
N LEU A 38 3.70 15.37 7.87
CA LEU A 38 2.63 15.68 8.81
C LEU A 38 2.25 14.48 9.66
N GLY A 39 2.21 13.28 9.08
CA GLY A 39 1.94 12.06 9.85
C GLY A 39 2.92 11.87 11.00
N ALA A 40 4.23 11.95 10.73
CA ALA A 40 5.29 11.87 11.74
C ALA A 40 5.15 12.99 12.79
N ARG A 41 4.76 14.20 12.39
CA ARG A 41 4.55 15.32 13.32
C ARG A 41 3.41 15.05 14.30
N TYR A 42 2.30 14.48 13.83
CA TYR A 42 1.16 14.09 14.67
C TYR A 42 1.56 12.98 15.63
N LEU A 43 2.20 11.91 15.14
CA LEU A 43 2.69 10.83 16.00
C LEU A 43 3.64 11.34 17.08
N TYR A 44 4.56 12.24 16.72
CA TYR A 44 5.51 12.84 17.68
C TYR A 44 4.82 13.71 18.74
N GLU A 45 3.70 14.37 18.40
CA GLU A 45 2.95 15.16 19.38
C GLU A 45 2.16 14.28 20.35
N GLU A 46 1.53 13.23 19.83
CA GLU A 46 0.42 12.56 20.51
C GLU A 46 0.78 11.21 21.10
N LEU A 47 1.80 10.53 20.56
CA LEU A 47 2.14 9.20 21.03
C LEU A 47 3.25 9.23 22.09
N SER A 48 2.99 8.50 23.18
CA SER A 48 4.06 8.07 24.08
C SER A 48 5.04 7.14 23.34
N PRO A 49 6.36 7.26 23.56
CA PRO A 49 7.33 6.31 23.01
C PRO A 49 7.05 4.87 23.45
N ASP A 50 6.38 4.65 24.59
CA ASP A 50 6.06 3.33 25.14
C ASP A 50 4.66 2.83 24.75
N VAL A 51 3.93 3.56 23.90
CA VAL A 51 2.57 3.14 23.47
C VAL A 51 2.60 1.74 22.86
N ASN A 52 1.65 0.89 23.25
CA ASN A 52 1.48 -0.43 22.64
C ASN A 52 1.10 -0.25 21.16
N PRO A 53 1.90 -0.74 20.18
CA PRO A 53 1.58 -0.59 18.76
C PRO A 53 0.23 -1.18 18.34
N LEU A 54 -0.27 -2.21 19.03
CA LEU A 54 -1.58 -2.83 18.77
C LEU A 54 -2.65 -2.34 19.76
N GLY A 55 -2.34 -1.29 20.54
CA GLY A 55 -3.27 -0.72 21.51
C GLY A 55 -4.19 0.35 20.89
N PRO A 56 -5.31 0.66 21.57
CA PRO A 56 -6.25 1.70 21.13
C PRO A 56 -5.59 3.09 21.07
N ASP A 57 -4.59 3.34 21.91
CA ASP A 57 -3.87 4.61 21.99
C ASP A 57 -2.89 4.85 20.83
N ASN A 58 -2.48 3.80 20.10
CA ASN A 58 -1.69 4.00 18.89
C ASN A 58 -2.56 4.67 17.81
N ALA A 59 -1.97 5.54 16.99
CA ALA A 59 -2.68 6.19 15.90
C ALA A 59 -2.34 5.52 14.56
N LEU A 60 -3.35 5.38 13.70
CA LEU A 60 -3.17 4.99 12.30
C LEU A 60 -3.66 6.13 11.40
N LEU A 61 -2.78 6.67 10.57
CA LEU A 61 -3.10 7.79 9.71
C LEU A 61 -3.05 7.40 8.23
N PHE A 62 -4.03 7.87 7.46
CA PHE A 62 -4.06 7.82 6.01
C PHE A 62 -3.81 9.22 5.48
N MET A 63 -2.55 9.53 5.13
CA MET A 63 -2.11 10.89 4.81
C MET A 63 -1.81 11.06 3.32
N LEU A 64 -2.29 12.16 2.74
CA LEU A 64 -2.03 12.54 1.36
C LEU A 64 -1.02 13.69 1.25
N GLY A 65 -0.38 13.79 0.08
CA GLY A 65 0.42 14.95 -0.28
C GLY A 65 -0.45 16.11 -0.76
N PRO A 66 0.06 17.35 -0.74
CA PRO A 66 -0.70 18.54 -1.18
C PRO A 66 -1.00 18.55 -2.69
N VAL A 67 -0.41 17.63 -3.46
CA VAL A 67 -0.59 17.49 -4.91
C VAL A 67 -1.25 16.17 -5.30
N SER A 68 -1.69 15.36 -4.34
CA SER A 68 -2.38 14.08 -4.59
C SER A 68 -3.63 14.31 -5.46
N GLY A 69 -3.73 13.58 -6.56
CA GLY A 69 -4.79 13.68 -7.56
C GLY A 69 -4.65 14.86 -8.54
N LEU A 70 -3.73 15.80 -8.29
CA LEU A 70 -3.62 17.05 -9.08
C LEU A 70 -2.55 16.98 -10.19
N LEU A 71 -1.49 16.21 -9.98
CA LEU A 71 -0.35 16.09 -10.89
C LEU A 71 -0.28 14.69 -11.53
N PRO A 72 0.45 14.50 -12.64
CA PRO A 72 0.55 13.21 -13.30
C PRO A 72 1.54 12.32 -12.55
N GLY A 73 1.32 11.03 -12.63
CA GLY A 73 2.10 10.01 -11.93
C GLY A 73 1.18 9.07 -11.18
N GLU A 74 1.79 8.19 -10.39
CA GLU A 74 1.05 7.31 -9.50
C GLU A 74 0.87 8.03 -8.15
N ASP A 75 -0.36 8.45 -7.89
CA ASP A 75 -0.72 9.03 -6.61
C ASP A 75 -0.52 8.00 -5.49
N ARG A 76 -0.09 8.47 -4.31
CA ARG A 76 0.18 7.62 -3.16
C ARG A 76 -0.50 8.19 -1.92
N TYR A 77 -0.98 7.31 -1.05
CA TYR A 77 -1.25 7.65 0.35
C TYR A 77 -0.15 7.06 1.23
N ALA A 78 0.08 7.67 2.38
CA ALA A 78 0.95 7.13 3.42
C ALA A 78 0.10 6.62 4.58
N ALA A 79 0.19 5.32 4.85
CA ALA A 79 -0.21 4.72 6.13
C ALA A 79 0.90 5.00 7.15
N VAL A 80 0.59 5.81 8.17
CA VAL A 80 1.58 6.27 9.17
C VAL A 80 1.14 5.85 10.56
N THR A 81 2.02 5.15 11.29
CA THR A 81 1.72 4.63 12.64
C THR A 81 3.02 4.29 13.40
N LYS A 82 2.91 3.82 14.65
CA LYS A 82 3.96 3.04 15.31
C LYS A 82 3.83 1.57 14.90
N SER A 83 4.91 1.00 14.37
CA SER A 83 4.96 -0.37 13.86
C SER A 83 4.87 -1.41 14.99
N PRO A 84 4.03 -2.45 14.85
CA PRO A 84 4.09 -3.64 15.71
C PRO A 84 5.29 -4.54 15.40
N LEU A 85 5.82 -4.50 14.17
CA LEU A 85 6.98 -5.29 13.77
C LEU A 85 8.29 -4.76 14.37
N THR A 86 8.49 -3.45 14.32
CA THR A 86 9.77 -2.83 14.71
C THR A 86 9.70 -2.09 16.04
N GLY A 87 8.51 -1.77 16.53
CA GLY A 87 8.31 -0.90 17.68
C GLY A 87 8.65 0.57 17.42
N THR A 88 8.92 0.96 16.17
CA THR A 88 9.35 2.32 15.79
C THR A 88 8.33 3.00 14.86
N PHE A 89 8.63 4.23 14.44
CA PHE A 89 7.91 4.92 13.38
C PHE A 89 7.78 4.06 12.11
N LEU A 90 6.60 4.09 11.49
CA LEU A 90 6.29 3.48 10.21
C LEU A 90 5.67 4.51 9.25
N ASP A 91 6.25 4.64 8.06
CA ASP A 91 5.63 5.19 6.87
C ASP A 91 5.55 4.12 5.76
N SER A 92 4.34 3.69 5.45
CA SER A 92 4.09 2.69 4.40
C SER A 92 3.20 3.29 3.32
N TYR A 93 3.45 2.99 2.05
CA TYR A 93 2.82 3.68 0.92
C TYR A 93 2.11 2.71 -0.01
N ALA A 94 0.87 3.02 -0.38
CA ALA A 94 0.16 2.33 -1.46
C ALA A 94 -0.26 3.32 -2.54
N GLY A 95 -0.37 2.81 -3.78
CA GLY A 95 -0.75 3.55 -4.97
C GLY A 95 -2.16 3.22 -5.45
N GLY A 96 -2.32 3.20 -6.76
CA GLY A 96 -3.60 2.93 -7.43
C GLY A 96 -4.58 4.11 -7.39
N SER A 97 -5.86 3.82 -7.52
CA SER A 97 -6.96 4.80 -7.58
C SER A 97 -7.37 5.32 -6.20
N PHE A 98 -7.19 4.53 -5.14
CA PHE A 98 -7.61 4.90 -3.79
C PHE A 98 -7.10 6.26 -3.31
N PRO A 99 -5.79 6.60 -3.38
CA PRO A 99 -5.31 7.90 -2.95
C PRO A 99 -5.95 9.08 -3.70
N THR A 100 -6.28 8.91 -4.98
CA THR A 100 -6.90 9.95 -5.81
C THR A 100 -8.36 10.17 -5.43
N THR A 101 -9.12 9.08 -5.28
CA THR A 101 -10.52 9.12 -4.82
C THR A 101 -10.59 9.67 -3.39
N LEU A 102 -9.67 9.27 -2.52
CA LEU A 102 -9.56 9.80 -1.17
C LEU A 102 -9.27 11.32 -1.16
N ALA A 103 -8.43 11.82 -2.07
CA ALA A 103 -8.18 13.26 -2.20
C ALA A 103 -9.45 14.06 -2.58
N GLY A 104 -10.31 13.45 -3.40
CA GLY A 104 -11.65 13.96 -3.70
C GLY A 104 -12.55 13.96 -2.47
N ALA A 105 -12.69 12.79 -1.86
CA ALA A 105 -13.55 12.53 -0.72
C ALA A 105 -13.23 13.37 0.52
N LEU A 106 -11.96 13.75 0.73
CA LEU A 106 -11.51 14.47 1.91
C LEU A 106 -11.83 15.97 1.92
N GLY A 107 -12.25 16.57 0.80
CA GLY A 107 -12.50 18.01 0.76
C GLY A 107 -11.29 18.83 1.24
N ASP A 108 -11.44 19.63 2.29
CA ASP A 108 -10.34 20.47 2.83
C ASP A 108 -9.37 19.73 3.77
N HIS A 109 -9.48 18.41 3.89
CA HIS A 109 -8.65 17.59 4.77
C HIS A 109 -7.42 16.99 4.05
N LEU A 110 -6.31 16.89 4.78
CA LEU A 110 -5.03 16.32 4.31
C LEU A 110 -4.93 14.81 4.52
N GLY A 111 -5.89 14.23 5.24
CA GLY A 111 -5.90 12.83 5.61
C GLY A 111 -6.89 12.53 6.72
N VAL A 112 -6.86 11.28 7.16
CA VAL A 112 -7.63 10.75 8.29
C VAL A 112 -6.65 10.27 9.36
N LEU A 113 -6.93 10.56 10.62
CA LEU A 113 -6.23 10.02 11.79
C LEU A 113 -7.21 9.20 12.61
N VAL A 114 -6.91 7.90 12.78
CA VAL A 114 -7.74 6.93 13.48
C VAL A 114 -7.10 6.55 14.81
N THR A 115 -7.88 6.64 15.89
CA THR A 115 -7.53 6.22 17.26
C THR A 115 -8.64 5.35 17.85
N GLY A 116 -8.42 4.78 19.02
CA GLY A 116 -9.35 3.85 19.64
C GLY A 116 -9.38 2.50 18.92
N ALA A 117 -10.34 1.68 19.32
CA ALA A 117 -10.72 0.40 18.72
C ALA A 117 -12.24 0.21 18.85
N ALA A 118 -12.87 -0.36 17.84
CA ALA A 118 -14.29 -0.72 17.85
C ALA A 118 -14.50 -2.12 18.46
N GLU A 119 -15.70 -2.38 19.00
CA GLU A 119 -16.06 -3.69 19.59
C GLU A 119 -16.22 -4.79 18.53
N GLU A 120 -16.69 -4.42 17.34
CA GLU A 120 -16.83 -5.28 16.16
C GLU A 120 -16.11 -4.65 14.97
N PHE A 121 -15.88 -5.43 13.90
CA PHE A 121 -15.30 -4.88 12.68
C PHE A 121 -16.19 -3.79 12.08
N VAL A 122 -15.58 -2.64 11.82
CA VAL A 122 -16.21 -1.48 11.20
C VAL A 122 -15.50 -1.11 9.90
N ARG A 123 -16.19 -0.38 9.04
CA ARG A 123 -15.62 0.35 7.91
C ARG A 123 -15.78 1.86 8.14
N LEU A 124 -14.83 2.62 7.62
CA LEU A 124 -14.90 4.07 7.59
C LEU A 124 -15.26 4.53 6.18
N VAL A 125 -16.42 5.15 6.00
CA VAL A 125 -16.84 5.72 4.71
C VAL A 125 -16.48 7.21 4.71
N VAL A 126 -15.55 7.61 3.84
CA VAL A 126 -15.10 9.00 3.67
C VAL A 126 -15.73 9.57 2.40
N GLU A 127 -16.46 10.66 2.55
CA GLU A 127 -17.24 11.30 1.47
C GLU A 127 -17.52 12.76 1.83
N ASP A 128 -17.50 13.66 0.85
CA ASP A 128 -17.88 15.08 0.99
C ASP A 128 -17.19 15.85 2.13
N GLY A 129 -15.94 15.48 2.45
CA GLY A 129 -15.15 16.11 3.50
C GLY A 129 -15.53 15.67 4.92
N ASP A 130 -16.26 14.57 5.07
CA ASP A 130 -16.61 13.97 6.36
C ASP A 130 -16.35 12.46 6.36
N ALA A 131 -16.53 11.80 7.49
CA ALA A 131 -16.45 10.35 7.60
C ALA A 131 -17.57 9.75 8.46
N ARG A 132 -18.01 8.54 8.11
CA ARG A 132 -19.00 7.76 8.86
C ARG A 132 -18.41 6.40 9.25
N ILE A 133 -18.60 6.02 10.50
CA ILE A 133 -18.23 4.70 11.00
C ILE A 133 -19.45 3.79 10.84
N GLU A 134 -19.32 2.72 10.08
CA GLU A 134 -20.37 1.76 9.80
C GLU A 134 -19.91 0.34 10.15
N GLN A 135 -20.81 -0.56 10.53
CA GLN A 135 -20.47 -1.96 10.74
C GLN A 135 -19.96 -2.58 9.42
N ALA A 136 -18.91 -3.39 9.49
CA ALA A 136 -18.40 -4.14 8.35
C ALA A 136 -19.03 -5.54 8.30
N ASP A 137 -19.50 -5.91 7.12
CA ASP A 137 -20.05 -7.22 6.76
C ASP A 137 -19.04 -8.11 6.01
N THR A 138 -17.79 -7.65 5.92
CA THR A 138 -16.70 -8.28 5.15
C THR A 138 -15.65 -8.98 6.02
N ALA A 139 -15.88 -9.10 7.33
CA ALA A 139 -14.96 -9.80 8.23
C ALA A 139 -14.73 -11.25 7.76
N GLY A 140 -13.46 -11.69 7.77
CA GLY A 140 -13.03 -13.00 7.29
C GLY A 140 -12.85 -13.11 5.77
N LEU A 141 -13.35 -12.16 4.98
CA LEU A 141 -13.09 -12.11 3.54
C LEU A 141 -11.64 -11.69 3.25
N ASP A 142 -11.12 -12.15 2.13
CA ASP A 142 -9.83 -11.70 1.64
C ASP A 142 -9.87 -10.23 1.16
N ALA A 143 -8.70 -9.64 0.90
CA ALA A 143 -8.58 -8.22 0.56
C ALA A 143 -9.25 -7.87 -0.79
N ALA A 144 -9.23 -8.78 -1.76
CA ALA A 144 -9.87 -8.56 -3.06
C ALA A 144 -11.39 -8.62 -2.92
N GLU A 145 -11.91 -9.68 -2.27
CA GLU A 145 -13.34 -9.83 -1.97
C GLU A 145 -13.88 -8.68 -1.12
N THR A 146 -13.09 -8.21 -0.14
CA THR A 146 -13.45 -7.05 0.69
C THR A 146 -13.57 -5.79 -0.17
N ALA A 147 -12.68 -5.59 -1.14
CA ALA A 147 -12.74 -4.43 -2.03
C ALA A 147 -13.98 -4.49 -2.94
N GLU A 148 -14.29 -5.65 -3.52
CA GLU A 148 -15.46 -5.86 -4.40
C GLU A 148 -16.81 -5.66 -3.70
N ALA A 149 -16.88 -5.93 -2.39
CA ALA A 149 -18.10 -5.78 -1.60
C ALA A 149 -18.52 -4.31 -1.35
N HIS A 150 -17.72 -3.33 -1.80
CA HIS A 150 -17.97 -1.91 -1.54
C HIS A 150 -18.08 -1.10 -2.83
N ASP A 151 -18.99 -0.12 -2.82
CA ASP A 151 -19.05 0.93 -3.83
C ASP A 151 -18.12 2.10 -3.44
N GLY A 152 -17.12 2.38 -4.27
CA GLY A 152 -16.06 3.37 -4.06
C GLY A 152 -14.65 2.77 -4.17
N SER A 153 -13.61 3.60 -3.95
CA SER A 153 -12.24 3.08 -3.86
C SER A 153 -11.96 2.65 -2.42
N VAL A 154 -11.31 1.50 -2.23
CA VAL A 154 -11.14 0.87 -0.91
C VAL A 154 -9.67 0.74 -0.54
N ALA A 155 -9.35 1.03 0.72
CA ALA A 155 -8.16 0.52 1.40
C ALA A 155 -8.60 -0.39 2.55
N CYS A 156 -8.17 -1.65 2.57
CA CYS A 156 -8.66 -2.66 3.50
C CYS A 156 -7.57 -3.62 3.98
N ILE A 157 -7.90 -4.42 4.98
CA ILE A 157 -7.09 -5.55 5.43
C ILE A 157 -7.69 -6.87 4.97
N GLY A 158 -6.84 -7.84 4.66
CA GLY A 158 -7.22 -9.24 4.54
C GLY A 158 -7.12 -9.99 5.87
N PRO A 159 -7.27 -11.33 5.86
CA PRO A 159 -7.18 -12.18 7.05
C PRO A 159 -5.90 -11.99 7.87
N ALA A 160 -4.77 -11.64 7.24
CA ALA A 160 -3.54 -11.40 7.97
C ALA A 160 -3.61 -10.15 8.88
N GLY A 161 -4.33 -9.11 8.44
CA GLY A 161 -4.56 -7.93 9.27
C GLY A 161 -5.53 -8.23 10.41
N GLU A 162 -6.61 -8.97 10.13
CA GLU A 162 -7.57 -9.41 11.17
C GLU A 162 -6.90 -10.28 12.24
N ALA A 163 -5.95 -11.12 11.85
CA ALA A 163 -5.15 -11.95 12.75
C ALA A 163 -3.93 -11.22 13.36
N GLU A 164 -3.79 -9.91 13.14
CA GLU A 164 -2.71 -9.07 13.66
C GLU A 164 -1.29 -9.58 13.32
N VAL A 165 -1.11 -10.21 12.15
CA VAL A 165 0.22 -10.66 11.69
C VAL A 165 1.14 -9.45 11.62
N ALA A 166 2.31 -9.52 12.28
CA ALA A 166 3.18 -8.35 12.49
C ALA A 166 3.61 -7.62 11.20
N TYR A 167 3.56 -8.29 10.04
CA TYR A 167 3.85 -7.74 8.72
C TYR A 167 2.63 -7.78 7.78
N ALA A 168 1.42 -7.66 8.33
CA ALA A 168 0.20 -7.46 7.56
C ALA A 168 0.17 -6.07 6.91
N THR A 169 -0.45 -6.01 5.75
CA THR A 169 -0.50 -4.86 4.86
C THR A 169 -1.89 -4.23 4.85
N ILE A 170 -1.97 -3.00 4.35
CA ILE A 170 -3.24 -2.38 3.95
C ILE A 170 -3.26 -2.42 2.42
N ALA A 171 -4.19 -3.19 1.88
CA ALA A 171 -4.40 -3.39 0.45
C ALA A 171 -5.32 -2.30 -0.13
N SER A 172 -5.08 -1.88 -1.36
CA SER A 172 -6.02 -1.07 -2.15
C SER A 172 -6.15 -1.63 -3.56
N ASP A 173 -7.16 -1.15 -4.30
CA ASP A 173 -7.38 -1.48 -5.71
C ASP A 173 -7.48 -2.99 -5.96
N GLY A 174 -8.36 -3.67 -5.22
CA GLY A 174 -8.55 -5.11 -5.38
C GLY A 174 -7.37 -5.95 -4.94
N ALA A 175 -6.53 -5.44 -4.02
CA ALA A 175 -5.28 -6.06 -3.57
C ALA A 175 -4.11 -6.01 -4.57
N GLU A 176 -4.13 -5.11 -5.54
CA GLU A 176 -2.99 -4.90 -6.44
C GLU A 176 -1.92 -3.95 -5.85
N HIS A 177 -2.31 -3.15 -4.86
CA HIS A 177 -1.46 -2.15 -4.21
C HIS A 177 -1.46 -2.32 -2.71
N HIS A 178 -0.29 -2.14 -2.08
CA HIS A 178 -0.16 -2.34 -0.65
C HIS A 178 0.68 -1.26 0.01
N ALA A 179 0.17 -0.72 1.11
CA ALA A 179 1.01 -0.19 2.17
C ALA A 179 1.72 -1.39 2.82
N GLY A 180 2.80 -1.82 2.17
CA GLY A 180 3.22 -3.22 2.14
C GLY A 180 4.15 -3.69 3.24
N ARG A 181 4.70 -2.81 4.08
CA ARG A 181 5.70 -3.21 5.10
C ARG A 181 5.42 -2.62 6.48
N GLY A 182 6.00 -3.25 7.50
CA GLY A 182 6.03 -2.74 8.86
C GLY A 182 4.78 -2.97 9.70
N GLY A 183 3.74 -3.63 9.17
CA GLY A 183 2.59 -4.05 9.96
C GLY A 183 1.48 -3.03 10.13
N ALA A 184 1.32 -2.08 9.19
CA ALA A 184 0.20 -1.14 9.23
C ALA A 184 -1.16 -1.87 9.18
N GLY A 185 -1.24 -3.01 8.48
CA GLY A 185 -2.45 -3.84 8.44
C GLY A 185 -2.79 -4.47 9.78
N ALA A 186 -1.80 -4.85 10.58
CA ALA A 186 -2.04 -5.37 11.94
C ALA A 186 -2.54 -4.26 12.88
N VAL A 187 -2.01 -3.04 12.76
CA VAL A 187 -2.54 -1.89 13.51
C VAL A 187 -3.99 -1.63 13.12
N MET A 188 -4.31 -1.66 11.82
CA MET A 188 -5.68 -1.49 11.32
C MET A 188 -6.62 -2.58 11.87
N GLY A 189 -6.17 -3.84 11.88
CA GLY A 189 -6.91 -4.97 12.46
C GLY A 189 -7.13 -4.89 13.96
N SER A 190 -6.11 -4.49 14.74
CA SER A 190 -6.21 -4.32 16.20
C SER A 190 -7.21 -3.25 16.64
N LYS A 191 -7.61 -2.39 15.72
CA LYS A 191 -8.63 -1.36 15.91
C LYS A 191 -10.04 -1.81 15.52
N SER A 192 -10.18 -3.05 15.05
CA SER A 192 -11.37 -3.57 14.38
C SER A 192 -11.79 -2.69 13.18
N LEU A 193 -10.84 -2.08 12.47
CA LEU A 193 -11.14 -1.32 11.25
C LEU A 193 -10.86 -2.20 10.03
N LYS A 194 -11.90 -2.74 9.39
CA LYS A 194 -11.77 -3.64 8.24
C LYS A 194 -11.43 -2.90 6.95
N ALA A 195 -12.01 -1.72 6.75
CA ALA A 195 -11.83 -0.95 5.51
C ALA A 195 -11.98 0.57 5.72
N VAL A 196 -11.31 1.33 4.86
CA VAL A 196 -11.58 2.74 4.57
C VAL A 196 -12.09 2.82 3.14
N VAL A 197 -13.32 3.27 2.96
CA VAL A 197 -14.00 3.41 1.66
C VAL A 197 -14.05 4.89 1.32
N ALA A 198 -13.42 5.28 0.22
CA ALA A 198 -13.43 6.65 -0.28
C ALA A 198 -14.45 6.80 -1.43
N ARG A 199 -15.27 7.84 -1.33
CA ARG A 199 -16.20 8.28 -2.39
C ARG A 199 -15.99 9.75 -2.67
N GLY A 200 -15.53 10.06 -3.87
CA GLY A 200 -15.33 11.43 -4.29
C GLY A 200 -14.68 11.51 -5.66
N ASP A 201 -15.02 12.57 -6.38
CA ASP A 201 -14.44 12.84 -7.68
C ASP A 201 -12.97 13.26 -7.55
N SER A 202 -12.16 12.85 -8.52
CA SER A 202 -10.76 13.25 -8.59
C SER A 202 -10.63 14.77 -8.54
N PRO A 203 -9.72 15.32 -7.72
CA PRO A 203 -9.57 16.76 -7.63
C PRO A 203 -9.10 17.35 -8.96
N GLU A 204 -9.79 18.39 -9.44
CA GLU A 204 -9.38 19.10 -10.65
C GLU A 204 -8.37 20.22 -10.35
N GLY A 205 -7.29 20.26 -11.14
CA GLY A 205 -6.33 21.36 -11.08
C GLY A 205 -5.14 21.20 -11.99
N PHE A 206 -4.51 22.32 -12.33
CA PHE A 206 -3.26 22.39 -13.10
C PHE A 206 -3.23 21.58 -14.42
N PRO A 207 -4.26 21.63 -15.29
CA PRO A 207 -4.33 20.77 -16.49
C PRO A 207 -3.13 20.96 -17.44
N ASP A 208 -2.64 22.19 -17.60
CA ASP A 208 -1.47 22.47 -18.42
C ASP A 208 -0.18 21.87 -17.82
N LEU A 209 -0.05 21.91 -16.50
CA LEU A 209 1.10 21.33 -15.79
C LEU A 209 1.05 19.79 -15.88
N ARG A 210 -0.14 19.22 -15.68
CA ARG A 210 -0.39 17.78 -15.80
C ARG A 210 -0.01 17.28 -17.19
N ARG A 211 -0.50 17.93 -18.26
CA ARG A 211 -0.13 17.58 -19.64
C ARG A 211 1.38 17.70 -19.88
N ARG A 212 2.01 18.80 -19.44
CA ARG A 212 3.44 19.03 -19.64
C ARG A 212 4.31 18.00 -18.91
N TYR A 213 3.96 17.65 -17.69
CA TYR A 213 4.74 16.70 -16.88
C TYR A 213 4.55 15.26 -17.36
N ALA A 214 3.33 14.86 -17.74
CA ALA A 214 3.09 13.56 -18.35
C ALA A 214 3.92 13.38 -19.63
N GLU A 215 3.93 14.41 -20.50
CA GLU A 215 4.69 14.35 -21.74
C GLU A 215 6.21 14.33 -21.51
N ARG A 216 6.69 15.07 -20.50
CA ARG A 216 8.10 15.03 -20.10
C ARG A 216 8.47 13.65 -19.58
N TYR A 217 7.67 13.09 -18.68
CA TYR A 217 7.92 11.79 -18.07
C TYR A 217 8.00 10.68 -19.14
N ARG A 218 7.03 10.65 -20.05
CA ARG A 218 6.95 9.67 -21.15
C ARG A 218 8.18 9.67 -22.06
N ARG A 219 8.83 10.83 -22.24
CA ARG A 219 10.04 10.99 -23.09
C ARG A 219 11.35 10.76 -22.35
N ASP A 220 11.32 10.87 -21.02
CA ASP A 220 12.46 10.63 -20.16
C ASP A 220 12.81 9.14 -20.11
N ASP A 221 14.06 8.80 -19.82
CA ASP A 221 14.50 7.41 -19.77
C ASP A 221 13.81 6.64 -18.63
N THR A 222 13.44 7.32 -17.55
CA THR A 222 12.65 6.73 -16.45
C THR A 222 11.27 6.27 -16.94
N GLY A 223 10.58 7.08 -17.75
CA GLY A 223 9.27 6.71 -18.27
C GLY A 223 9.35 5.61 -19.32
N LYS A 224 10.39 5.59 -20.16
CA LYS A 224 10.63 4.50 -21.12
C LYS A 224 10.93 3.19 -20.39
N TRP A 225 11.75 3.23 -19.33
CA TRP A 225 12.05 2.08 -18.49
C TRP A 225 10.78 1.52 -17.82
N GLN A 226 9.98 2.38 -17.19
CA GLN A 226 8.72 1.96 -16.57
C GLN A 226 7.78 1.31 -17.59
N ALA A 227 7.65 1.91 -18.78
CA ALA A 227 6.83 1.37 -19.85
C ALA A 227 7.38 0.06 -20.42
N ALA A 228 8.70 -0.12 -20.47
CA ALA A 228 9.31 -1.33 -20.98
C ALA A 228 9.13 -2.50 -19.99
N SER A 229 9.54 -2.33 -18.74
CA SER A 229 9.71 -3.44 -17.79
C SER A 229 9.23 -3.08 -16.40
N GLY A 230 9.40 -1.81 -16.00
CA GLY A 230 9.14 -1.38 -14.64
C GLY A 230 9.88 -2.25 -13.63
N THR A 231 9.30 -2.40 -12.44
CA THR A 231 10.00 -3.07 -11.34
C THR A 231 10.30 -4.55 -11.59
N VAL A 232 9.66 -5.21 -12.57
CA VAL A 232 9.90 -6.64 -12.85
C VAL A 232 11.36 -6.90 -13.24
N GLU A 233 12.01 -5.97 -13.93
CA GLU A 233 13.44 -6.07 -14.31
C GLU A 233 14.39 -6.15 -13.11
N THR A 234 13.94 -5.78 -11.91
CA THR A 234 14.80 -5.72 -10.73
C THR A 234 15.45 -7.08 -10.41
N VAL A 235 14.79 -8.20 -10.71
CA VAL A 235 15.35 -9.54 -10.47
C VAL A 235 16.54 -9.83 -11.38
N GLU A 236 16.42 -9.55 -12.69
CA GLU A 236 17.47 -9.74 -13.69
C GLU A 236 18.62 -8.75 -13.45
N PHE A 237 18.31 -7.48 -13.19
CA PHE A 237 19.32 -6.47 -12.86
C PHE A 237 20.12 -6.82 -11.59
N ALA A 238 19.44 -7.31 -10.55
CA ALA A 238 20.11 -7.73 -9.32
C ALA A 238 21.00 -8.96 -9.54
N ASP A 239 20.60 -9.87 -10.42
CA ASP A 239 21.37 -11.07 -10.78
C ASP A 239 22.64 -10.68 -11.55
N GLU A 240 22.49 -9.90 -12.63
CA GLU A 240 23.60 -9.43 -13.47
C GLU A 240 24.65 -8.64 -12.69
N THR A 241 24.23 -7.91 -11.65
CA THR A 241 25.12 -7.11 -10.80
C THR A 241 25.66 -7.88 -9.57
N GLY A 242 25.27 -9.14 -9.39
CA GLY A 242 25.77 -10.01 -8.32
C GLY A 242 25.27 -9.62 -6.92
N VAL A 243 24.07 -9.01 -6.84
CA VAL A 243 23.44 -8.57 -5.57
C VAL A 243 22.07 -9.22 -5.32
N LEU A 244 21.59 -10.08 -6.21
CA LEU A 244 20.36 -10.84 -6.02
C LEU A 244 20.52 -11.82 -4.85
N ALA A 245 19.82 -11.57 -3.75
CA ALA A 245 19.77 -12.49 -2.62
C ALA A 245 18.98 -13.74 -3.01
N ALA A 246 19.64 -14.90 -3.00
CA ALA A 246 19.02 -16.18 -3.33
C ALA A 246 19.14 -17.18 -2.16
N ARG A 247 18.26 -18.18 -2.16
CA ARG A 247 18.24 -19.31 -1.20
C ARG A 247 18.32 -18.89 0.26
N GLY A 248 17.49 -17.93 0.66
CA GLY A 248 17.49 -17.40 2.02
C GLY A 248 18.79 -16.69 2.39
N TRP A 249 19.30 -15.85 1.49
CA TRP A 249 20.49 -15.00 1.64
C TRP A 249 21.83 -15.73 1.72
N THR A 250 21.91 -17.01 1.33
CA THR A 250 23.18 -17.74 1.30
C THR A 250 23.96 -17.52 0.01
N GLU A 251 23.28 -17.11 -1.06
CA GLU A 251 23.85 -16.93 -2.39
C GLU A 251 23.59 -15.52 -2.93
N ARG A 252 24.43 -15.12 -3.88
CA ARG A 252 24.34 -13.85 -4.61
C ARG A 252 24.27 -14.18 -6.10
N GLY A 253 23.04 -14.30 -6.60
CA GLY A 253 22.72 -14.76 -7.95
C GLY A 253 21.85 -16.02 -7.95
N PHE A 254 21.10 -16.22 -9.02
CA PHE A 254 20.17 -17.33 -9.19
C PHE A 254 20.06 -17.72 -10.67
N ASP A 255 20.49 -18.93 -11.02
CA ASP A 255 20.47 -19.43 -12.41
C ASP A 255 19.07 -19.36 -13.05
N GLY A 256 18.00 -19.41 -12.25
CA GLY A 256 16.61 -19.30 -12.70
C GLY A 256 16.06 -17.86 -12.79
N ALA A 257 16.88 -16.82 -12.66
CA ALA A 257 16.42 -15.43 -12.62
C ALA A 257 15.67 -15.01 -13.90
N GLU A 258 16.13 -15.45 -15.09
CA GLU A 258 15.45 -15.17 -16.37
C GLU A 258 14.07 -15.83 -16.44
N SER A 259 13.91 -17.02 -15.84
CA SER A 259 12.64 -17.78 -15.83
C SER A 259 11.53 -17.06 -15.06
N VAL A 260 11.89 -16.14 -14.16
CA VAL A 260 10.97 -15.30 -13.38
C VAL A 260 11.09 -13.81 -13.71
N GLY A 261 11.83 -13.47 -14.76
CA GLY A 261 12.17 -12.11 -15.19
C GLY A 261 11.16 -11.46 -16.13
N VAL A 262 11.57 -10.38 -16.80
CA VAL A 262 10.69 -9.58 -17.67
C VAL A 262 10.15 -10.39 -18.84
N GLY A 263 10.96 -11.27 -19.41
CA GLY A 263 10.55 -12.15 -20.51
C GLY A 263 9.38 -13.05 -20.11
N ALA A 264 9.47 -13.67 -18.93
CA ALA A 264 8.44 -14.55 -18.39
C ALA A 264 7.12 -13.82 -18.12
N VAL A 265 7.18 -12.65 -17.46
CA VAL A 265 6.00 -11.82 -17.20
C VAL A 265 5.31 -11.38 -18.50
N ARG A 266 6.09 -10.88 -19.46
CA ARG A 266 5.54 -10.42 -20.74
C ARG A 266 4.86 -11.54 -21.52
N ALA A 267 5.38 -12.76 -21.44
CA ALA A 267 4.78 -13.92 -22.12
C ALA A 267 3.41 -14.32 -21.54
N ARG A 268 3.14 -14.02 -20.26
CA ARG A 268 1.83 -14.24 -19.60
C ARG A 268 0.92 -13.01 -19.57
N THR A 269 1.40 -11.84 -19.99
CA THR A 269 0.65 -10.59 -19.84
C THR A 269 -0.63 -10.63 -20.68
N ILE A 270 -1.77 -10.44 -20.04
CA ILE A 270 -3.07 -10.26 -20.70
C ILE A 270 -3.34 -8.80 -21.03
N GLU A 271 -3.03 -7.89 -20.11
CA GLU A 271 -3.19 -6.45 -20.26
C GLU A 271 -2.27 -5.65 -19.32
N ARG A 272 -2.39 -4.33 -19.35
CA ARG A 272 -1.78 -3.43 -18.36
C ARG A 272 -2.83 -3.02 -17.33
N GLU A 273 -2.39 -2.85 -16.09
CA GLU A 273 -3.18 -2.30 -14.98
C GLU A 273 -3.89 -0.97 -15.36
N HIS A 274 -3.21 -0.12 -16.14
CA HIS A 274 -3.81 0.96 -16.91
C HIS A 274 -3.05 1.20 -18.22
N ASP A 275 -3.74 1.67 -19.25
CA ASP A 275 -3.17 1.91 -20.59
C ASP A 275 -3.07 3.42 -20.94
N GLY A 276 -2.67 4.23 -19.95
CA GLY A 276 -2.51 5.68 -20.08
C GLY A 276 -1.14 6.11 -20.61
N PRO A 277 -0.88 7.43 -20.70
CA PRO A 277 0.43 7.98 -21.11
C PRO A 277 1.63 7.50 -20.27
N ILE A 278 1.34 6.99 -19.07
CA ILE A 278 2.26 6.31 -18.18
C ILE A 278 1.60 4.96 -17.90
N PRO A 279 1.99 3.86 -18.56
CA PRO A 279 1.32 2.57 -18.41
C PRO A 279 1.58 1.94 -17.04
N GLY A 280 0.65 1.09 -16.60
CA GLY A 280 0.70 0.44 -15.29
C GLY A 280 1.52 -0.85 -15.31
N GLY A 281 1.39 -1.65 -14.24
CA GLY A 281 2.02 -2.97 -14.19
C GLY A 281 1.48 -3.94 -15.26
N PHE A 282 2.17 -5.07 -15.42
CA PHE A 282 1.71 -6.17 -16.27
C PHE A 282 0.71 -7.01 -15.50
N ARG A 283 -0.51 -7.17 -16.02
CA ARG A 283 -1.52 -8.05 -15.44
C ARG A 283 -1.41 -9.44 -16.06
N ILE A 284 -1.44 -10.46 -15.23
CA ILE A 284 -1.39 -11.89 -15.58
C ILE A 284 -2.52 -12.63 -14.88
N GLU A 285 -2.93 -13.77 -15.42
CA GLU A 285 -3.86 -14.70 -14.75
C GLU A 285 -3.09 -15.69 -13.86
N THR A 286 -3.60 -15.98 -12.67
CA THR A 286 -3.11 -17.05 -11.77
C THR A 286 -4.29 -17.88 -11.25
N GLU A 287 -4.03 -19.00 -10.57
CA GLU A 287 -5.10 -19.80 -9.97
C GLU A 287 -5.76 -19.09 -8.77
N ALA A 288 -5.00 -18.26 -8.05
CA ALA A 288 -5.50 -17.42 -6.96
C ALA A 288 -6.25 -16.16 -7.44
N GLY A 289 -6.20 -15.82 -8.74
CA GLY A 289 -6.79 -14.62 -9.32
C GLY A 289 -5.83 -13.85 -10.22
N ASP A 290 -6.28 -12.76 -10.80
CA ASP A 290 -5.40 -11.88 -11.58
C ASP A 290 -4.36 -11.23 -10.67
N SER A 291 -3.13 -11.11 -11.15
CA SER A 291 -2.04 -10.52 -10.39
C SER A 291 -1.26 -9.50 -11.21
N VAL A 292 -0.65 -8.54 -10.52
CA VAL A 292 0.27 -7.56 -11.09
C VAL A 292 1.66 -7.74 -10.46
N PRO A 293 2.50 -8.66 -10.97
CA PRO A 293 3.79 -8.97 -10.37
C PRO A 293 4.69 -7.74 -10.28
N ARG A 294 5.35 -7.59 -9.12
CA ARG A 294 6.38 -6.58 -8.88
C ARG A 294 7.73 -7.28 -8.76
N GLY A 295 8.83 -6.55 -8.96
CA GLY A 295 10.19 -7.14 -8.86
C GLY A 295 10.45 -7.85 -7.53
N ALA A 296 9.89 -7.34 -6.44
CA ALA A 296 10.01 -7.93 -5.11
C ALA A 296 9.42 -9.36 -5.03
N THR A 297 8.39 -9.68 -5.83
CA THR A 297 7.78 -11.01 -5.92
C THR A 297 8.81 -12.02 -6.42
N ALA A 298 9.39 -11.78 -7.59
CA ALA A 298 10.41 -12.66 -8.17
C ALA A 298 11.68 -12.75 -7.31
N MET A 299 12.11 -11.63 -6.72
CA MET A 299 13.30 -11.63 -5.85
C MET A 299 13.09 -12.43 -4.57
N THR A 300 11.95 -12.27 -3.89
CA THR A 300 11.76 -12.84 -2.55
C THR A 300 11.12 -14.22 -2.59
N LEU A 301 10.07 -14.39 -3.41
CA LEU A 301 9.31 -15.63 -3.52
C LEU A 301 9.84 -16.54 -4.63
N GLY A 302 10.61 -16.01 -5.58
CA GLY A 302 11.37 -16.78 -6.56
C GLY A 302 12.78 -17.08 -6.05
N ALA A 303 13.75 -16.24 -6.40
CA ALA A 303 15.17 -16.43 -6.10
C ALA A 303 15.45 -16.68 -4.61
N GLY A 304 14.80 -15.91 -3.72
CA GLY A 304 14.90 -16.08 -2.26
C GLY A 304 14.49 -17.46 -1.77
N LEU A 305 13.54 -18.12 -2.43
CA LEU A 305 13.07 -19.47 -2.13
C LEU A 305 13.65 -20.54 -3.06
N ALA A 306 14.54 -20.15 -3.98
CA ALA A 306 15.08 -21.00 -5.04
C ALA A 306 14.01 -21.58 -5.99
N LEU A 307 12.96 -20.81 -6.26
CA LEU A 307 11.89 -21.18 -7.20
C LEU A 307 12.07 -20.43 -8.52
N ASP A 308 12.12 -21.16 -9.62
CA ASP A 308 12.22 -20.65 -11.00
C ASP A 308 10.98 -20.95 -11.84
N ASP A 309 9.96 -21.60 -11.25
CA ASP A 309 8.63 -21.74 -11.84
C ASP A 309 7.87 -20.41 -11.70
N PHE A 310 7.70 -19.71 -12.82
CA PHE A 310 7.01 -18.43 -12.87
C PHE A 310 5.58 -18.49 -12.32
N ASP A 311 4.82 -19.52 -12.70
CA ASP A 311 3.40 -19.61 -12.39
C ASP A 311 3.24 -19.87 -10.87
N ALA A 312 4.12 -20.69 -10.28
CA ALA A 312 4.18 -20.88 -8.83
C ALA A 312 4.58 -19.59 -8.07
N VAL A 313 5.55 -18.83 -8.58
CA VAL A 313 5.98 -17.56 -7.96
C VAL A 313 4.89 -16.49 -8.03
N ALA A 314 4.21 -16.39 -9.16
CA ALA A 314 3.06 -15.51 -9.34
C ALA A 314 1.91 -15.87 -8.37
N GLU A 315 1.57 -17.16 -8.28
CA GLU A 315 0.56 -17.70 -7.37
C GLU A 315 0.86 -17.39 -5.90
N LEU A 316 2.13 -17.55 -5.46
CA LEU A 316 2.54 -17.19 -4.10
C LEU A 316 2.40 -15.68 -3.85
N GLY A 317 2.74 -14.86 -4.84
CA GLY A 317 2.56 -13.42 -4.78
C GLY A 317 1.09 -13.04 -4.60
N GLU A 318 0.21 -13.64 -5.41
CA GLU A 318 -1.22 -13.33 -5.37
C GLU A 318 -1.88 -13.80 -4.07
N ARG A 319 -1.46 -14.96 -3.55
CA ARG A 319 -1.89 -15.38 -2.20
C ARG A 319 -1.48 -14.38 -1.12
N CYS A 320 -0.28 -13.80 -1.20
CA CYS A 320 0.12 -12.75 -0.27
C CYS A 320 -0.76 -11.50 -0.40
N ASN A 321 -1.08 -11.09 -1.62
CA ASN A 321 -1.95 -9.95 -1.90
C ASN A 321 -3.34 -10.13 -1.27
N ARG A 322 -4.03 -11.24 -1.60
CA ARG A 322 -5.37 -11.55 -1.08
C ARG A 322 -5.39 -11.67 0.43
N LEU A 323 -4.39 -12.31 1.03
CA LEU A 323 -4.29 -12.43 2.50
C LEU A 323 -3.96 -11.09 3.19
N GLY A 324 -3.41 -10.11 2.47
CA GLY A 324 -2.90 -8.86 3.04
C GLY A 324 -1.57 -9.05 3.76
N LEU A 325 -0.63 -9.80 3.17
CA LEU A 325 0.70 -10.10 3.72
C LEU A 325 1.80 -9.37 2.96
N ASP A 326 2.80 -8.87 3.70
CA ASP A 326 4.05 -8.37 3.11
C ASP A 326 4.80 -9.53 2.47
N LEU A 327 4.76 -9.64 1.15
CA LEU A 327 5.44 -10.72 0.41
C LEU A 327 6.95 -10.77 0.68
N ILE A 328 7.58 -9.62 1.00
CA ILE A 328 9.02 -9.57 1.29
C ILE A 328 9.27 -10.24 2.64
N SER A 329 8.53 -9.83 3.67
CA SER A 329 8.68 -10.42 5.01
C SER A 329 8.24 -11.89 5.01
N ALA A 330 7.16 -12.23 4.31
CA ALA A 330 6.66 -13.59 4.18
C ALA A 330 7.69 -14.51 3.51
N GLY A 331 8.24 -14.13 2.35
CA GLY A 331 9.27 -14.93 1.67
C GLY A 331 10.53 -15.12 2.54
N ASN A 332 10.96 -14.09 3.26
CA ASN A 332 12.09 -14.21 4.19
C ASN A 332 11.79 -15.12 5.39
N ALA A 333 10.58 -15.07 5.94
CA ALA A 333 10.17 -15.95 7.04
C ALA A 333 10.12 -17.42 6.58
N VAL A 334 9.59 -17.69 5.39
CA VAL A 334 9.57 -19.03 4.79
C VAL A 334 10.99 -19.54 4.53
N ALA A 335 11.86 -18.71 3.92
CA ALA A 335 13.25 -19.07 3.68
C ALA A 335 14.00 -19.39 4.99
N TRP A 336 13.77 -18.59 6.04
CA TRP A 336 14.34 -18.85 7.35
C TRP A 336 13.86 -20.18 7.94
N ALA A 337 12.55 -20.45 7.86
CA ALA A 337 11.97 -21.69 8.38
C ALA A 337 12.50 -22.94 7.66
N ALA A 338 12.62 -22.89 6.32
CA ALA A 338 13.20 -23.96 5.54
C ALA A 338 14.65 -24.25 5.96
N ARG A 339 15.46 -23.20 6.11
CA ARG A 339 16.86 -23.34 6.54
C ARG A 339 17.02 -23.83 7.98
N ALA A 340 16.15 -23.37 8.88
CA ALA A 340 16.12 -23.87 10.26
C ALA A 340 15.79 -25.37 10.26
N SER A 341 14.80 -25.80 9.48
CA SER A 341 14.46 -27.22 9.34
C SER A 341 15.61 -28.05 8.77
N GLU A 342 16.37 -27.54 7.82
CA GLU A 342 17.55 -28.24 7.25
C GLU A 342 18.70 -28.35 8.26
N SER A 343 18.79 -27.41 9.20
CA SER A 343 19.89 -27.33 10.18
C SER A 343 19.64 -28.18 11.45
N GLY A 344 18.40 -28.64 11.66
CA GLY A 344 17.96 -29.36 12.87
C GLY A 344 17.69 -28.46 14.07
#